data_AF-A0A938S9D2-F1
#
_entry.id   AF-A0A938S9D2-F1
#
_cell.length_a   1.000
_cell.length_b   1.000
_cell.length_c   1.000
_cell.angle_alpha   90.00
_cell.angle_beta   90.00
_cell.angle_gamma   90.00
#
_symmetry.space_group_name_H-M   'P 1'
#
loop_
_entity.id
_entity.type
_entity.pdbx_description
1 polymer ?
#
loop_
_entity_poly.entity_id
_entity_poly.type
_entity_poly.pdbx_seq_one_letter_code
_entity_poly.pdbx_strand_id
1 'polypeptide(L)' 'MSAAQHELPDATIVLAAARASVALRLPMADSVMLATARMHKATLWTQDADLNGIEGVEYAERRQVPLADDTL' A
#
# COMPACT_ATOMS: atom_id res chain seq x y z
N MET A 1 -3.94 10.69 -29.82
CA MET A 1 -4.80 10.34 -28.66
C MET A 1 -4.22 9.07 -28.06
N SER A 2 -3.41 9.19 -27.01
CA SER A 2 -2.88 8.01 -26.31
C SER A 2 -4.03 7.43 -25.50
N ALA A 3 -4.51 6.25 -25.89
CA ALA A 3 -5.37 5.46 -25.03
C ALA A 3 -4.61 5.30 -23.70
N ALA A 4 -5.18 5.79 -22.61
CA ALA A 4 -4.68 5.48 -21.29
C ALA A 4 -4.74 3.95 -21.16
N GLN A 5 -3.59 3.31 -21.27
CA GLN A 5 -3.42 1.89 -21.06
C GLN A 5 -3.82 1.63 -19.61
N HIS A 6 -5.02 1.10 -19.40
CA HIS A 6 -5.32 0.40 -18.17
C HIS A 6 -4.66 -0.98 -18.30
N GLU A 7 -3.33 -1.00 -18.31
CA GLU A 7 -2.56 -2.23 -18.30
C GLU A 7 -2.77 -2.88 -16.93
N LEU A 8 -3.26 -4.11 -16.96
CA LEU A 8 -3.38 -4.91 -15.74
C LEU A 8 -2.00 -5.01 -15.07
N PRO A 9 -1.95 -5.07 -13.73
CA PRO A 9 -0.70 -5.31 -13.03
C PRO A 9 -0.06 -6.60 -13.57
N ASP A 10 1.27 -6.63 -13.64
CA ASP A 10 2.05 -7.81 -14.04
C ASP A 10 1.51 -9.07 -13.34
N ALA A 11 1.30 -10.16 -14.09
CA ALA A 11 0.73 -11.40 -13.58
C ALA A 11 1.51 -11.94 -12.36
N THR A 12 2.81 -11.66 -12.30
CA THR A 12 3.69 -11.99 -11.17
C THR A 12 3.29 -11.22 -9.92
N ILE A 13 3.00 -9.92 -10.04
CA ILE A 13 2.51 -9.08 -8.94
C ILE A 13 1.13 -9.58 -8.50
N VAL A 14 0.23 -9.89 -9.44
CA VAL A 14 -1.12 -10.38 -9.11
C VAL A 14 -1.07 -11.68 -8.32
N LEU A 15 -0.25 -12.65 -8.75
CA LEU A 15 -0.12 -13.92 -8.06
C LEU A 15 0.55 -13.76 -6.67
N ALA A 16 1.57 -12.90 -6.57
CA ALA A 16 2.22 -12.60 -5.30
C ALA A 16 1.24 -11.91 -4.34
N ALA A 17 0.42 -10.99 -4.83
CA ALA A 17 -0.60 -10.29 -4.05
C ALA A 17 -1.68 -11.25 -3.56
N ALA A 18 -2.19 -12.15 -4.41
CA ALA A 18 -3.18 -13.15 -4.00
C ALA A 18 -2.64 -14.07 -2.89
N ARG A 19 -1.37 -14.48 -2.99
CA ARG A 19 -0.70 -15.26 -1.93
C ARG A 19 -0.56 -14.46 -0.63
N ALA A 20 -0.15 -13.20 -0.73
CA ALA A 20 0.00 -12.31 0.43
C ALA A 20 -1.34 -12.08 1.14
N SER A 21 -2.42 -11.85 0.38
CA SER A 21 -3.77 -11.66 0.92
C SER A 21 -4.20 -12.82 1.80
N VAL A 22 -4.03 -14.06 1.32
CA VAL A 22 -4.39 -15.26 2.10
C VAL A 22 -3.45 -15.47 3.28
N ALA A 23 -2.14 -15.35 3.08
CA ALA A 23 -1.14 -15.64 4.12
C ALA A 23 -1.19 -14.65 5.29
N LEU A 24 -1.41 -13.37 5.00
CA LEU A 24 -1.38 -12.27 5.97
C LEU A 24 -2.80 -11.80 6.35
N ARG A 25 -3.85 -12.39 5.75
CA ARG A 25 -5.25 -11.96 5.90
C ARG A 25 -5.48 -10.48 5.56
N LEU A 26 -4.73 -9.97 4.58
CA LEU A 26 -4.84 -8.59 4.12
C LEU A 26 -5.94 -8.43 3.06
N PRO A 27 -6.64 -7.29 3.02
CA PRO A 27 -7.43 -6.89 1.88
C PRO A 27 -6.61 -6.97 0.58
N MET A 28 -7.29 -7.26 -0.53
CA MET A 28 -6.62 -7.48 -1.82
C MET A 28 -5.84 -6.24 -2.27
N ALA A 29 -6.36 -5.03 -2.03
CA ALA A 29 -5.67 -3.78 -2.38
C ALA A 29 -4.32 -3.65 -1.66
N ASP A 30 -4.29 -3.83 -0.34
CA ASP A 30 -3.06 -3.73 0.45
C ASP A 30 -2.05 -4.81 0.07
N SER A 31 -2.57 -5.99 -0.29
CA SER A 31 -1.74 -7.09 -0.80
C SER A 31 -1.11 -6.77 -2.15
N VAL A 32 -1.81 -6.07 -3.06
CA VAL A 32 -1.22 -5.59 -4.32
C VAL A 32 -0.14 -4.56 -4.05
N MET A 33 -0.39 -3.60 -3.16
CA MET A 33 0.60 -2.57 -2.79
C MET A 33 1.86 -3.22 -2.20
N LEU A 34 1.70 -4.14 -1.26
CA LEU A 34 2.81 -4.86 -0.62
C LEU A 34 3.58 -5.72 -1.62
N ALA A 35 2.89 -6.48 -2.48
CA ALA A 35 3.53 -7.31 -3.50
C ALA A 35 4.32 -6.47 -4.52
N THR A 36 3.77 -5.33 -4.92
CA THR A 36 4.44 -4.38 -5.82
C THR A 36 5.70 -3.81 -5.18
N ALA A 37 5.62 -3.34 -3.93
CA ALA A 37 6.76 -2.82 -3.20
C ALA A 37 7.89 -3.86 -3.10
N ARG A 38 7.56 -5.11 -2.71
CA ARG A 38 8.53 -6.21 -2.62
C ARG A 38 9.15 -6.57 -3.97
N MET A 39 8.36 -6.61 -5.05
CA MET A 39 8.85 -6.89 -6.40
C MET A 39 9.92 -5.88 -6.84
N HIS A 40 9.71 -4.61 -6.51
CA HIS A 40 10.64 -3.53 -6.84
C HIS A 40 11.69 -3.26 -5.75
N LYS A 41 11.77 -4.10 -4.71
CA LYS A 41 12.67 -3.93 -3.55
C LYS A 41 12.53 -2.55 -2.89
N ALA A 42 11.31 -2.01 -2.91
CA ALA A 42 10.96 -0.76 -2.29
C ALA A 42 10.39 -0.99 -0.88
N THR A 43 10.53 0.01 -0.02
CA THR A 43 9.82 0.08 1.26
C THR A 43 8.41 0.61 1.05
N LEU A 44 7.40 -0.10 1.55
CA LEU A 44 6.03 0.38 1.55
C LEU A 44 5.82 1.31 2.74
N TRP A 45 5.76 2.61 2.50
CA TRP A 45 5.38 3.58 3.53
C TRP A 45 3.86 3.70 3.61
N THR A 46 3.30 3.61 4.82
CA THR A 46 1.86 3.66 5.02
C THR A 46 1.48 4.38 6.31
N GLN A 47 0.26 4.93 6.36
CA GLN A 47 -0.37 5.42 7.59
C GLN A 47 -1.44 4.44 8.09
N ASP A 48 -1.54 3.27 7.47
CA ASP A 48 -2.41 2.18 7.90
C ASP A 48 -1.70 1.34 8.96
N ALA A 49 -2.23 1.35 10.18
CA ALA A 49 -1.64 0.66 11.30
C ALA A 49 -1.76 -0.88 11.17
N ASP A 50 -2.71 -1.38 10.37
CA ASP A 50 -2.91 -2.81 10.18
C ASP A 50 -1.77 -3.47 9.38
N LEU A 51 -1.00 -2.66 8.64
CA LEU A 51 0.19 -3.08 7.91
C LEU A 51 1.48 -2.94 8.73
N ASN A 52 1.42 -2.34 9.92
CA ASN A 52 2.60 -2.13 10.76
C ASN A 52 3.21 -3.47 11.22
N GLY A 53 4.54 -3.56 11.22
CA GLY A 53 5.28 -4.77 11.60
C GLY A 53 5.36 -5.84 10.51
N ILE A 54 4.77 -5.61 9.32
CA ILE A 54 5.00 -6.48 8.16
C ILE A 54 6.38 -6.17 7.55
N GLU A 55 7.15 -7.21 7.25
CA GLU A 55 8.46 -7.07 6.62
C GLU A 55 8.39 -6.25 5.31
N GLY A 56 9.21 -5.20 5.24
CA GLY A 56 9.28 -4.26 4.12
C GLY A 56 8.27 -3.12 4.18
N VAL A 57 7.53 -2.98 5.28
CA VAL A 57 6.59 -1.88 5.54
C VAL A 57 7.15 -0.96 6.62
N GLU A 58 7.01 0.35 6.40
CA GLU A 58 7.27 1.39 7.39
C GLU A 58 5.99 2.18 7.67
N TYR A 59 5.63 2.28 8.95
CA TYR A 59 4.46 3.04 9.38
C TYR A 59 4.85 4.49 9.68
N ALA A 60 4.14 5.44 9.07
CA ALA A 60 4.25 6.86 9.38
C ALA A 60 3.01 7.31 10.17
N GLU A 61 3.22 7.89 11.35
CA GLU A 61 2.14 8.50 12.11
C GLU A 61 1.55 9.70 11.38
N ARG A 62 0.23 9.87 11.51
CA ARG A 62 -0.47 11.02 10.97
C ARG A 62 0.02 12.29 11.65
N ARG A 63 0.58 13.21 10.86
CA ARG A 63 0.85 14.57 11.35
C ARG A 63 -0.49 15.25 11.62
N GLN A 64 -0.75 15.60 12.88
CA GLN A 64 -1.86 16.50 13.20
C GLN A 64 -1.50 17.89 12.68
N VAL A 65 -2.27 18.36 11.69
CA VAL A 65 -2.29 19.78 11.36
C VAL A 65 -3.28 20.40 12.34
N PRO A 66 -2.85 21.33 13.22
CA PRO A 66 -3.80 22.06 14.05
C PRO A 66 -4.83 22.70 13.12
N LEU A 67 -6.10 22.41 13.35
CA LEU A 67 -7.16 23.25 12.80
C LEU A 67 -6.85 24.64 13.35
N ALA A 68 -6.66 25.61 12.46
CA ALA A 68 -6.49 26.99 12.88
C ALA A 68 -7.65 27.32 13.81
N ASP A 69 -7.38 27.94 14.96
CA ASP A 69 -8.43 28.40 15.87
C ASP A 69 -9.47 29.15 15.04
N ASP A 70 -10.68 28.59 14.93
CA ASP A 70 -11.86 29.23 14.34
C ASP A 70 -12.36 30.37 15.24
N THR A 71 -11.45 31.18 15.77
CA THR A 71 -11.75 32.41 16.49
C THR A 71 -11.90 33.53 15.46
N LEU A 72 -13.11 33.62 14.88
CA LEU A 72 -13.65 34.83 14.26
C LEU A 72 -14.84 35.33 15.07
#